data_AF-A0A9R0Y8T2-F1
#
_entry.id   AF-A0A9R0Y8T2-F1
#
_cell.length_a   1.000
_cell.length_b   1.000
_cell.length_c   1.000
_cell.angle_alpha   90.00
_cell.angle_beta   90.00
_cell.angle_gamma   90.00
#
_symmetry.space_group_name_H-M   'P 1'
#
loop_
_entity.id
_entity.type
_entity.pdbx_description
1 polymer ?
#
loop_
_entity_poly.entity_id
_entity_poly.type
_entity_poly.pdbx_seq_one_letter_code
_entity_poly.pdbx_strand_id
1 'polypeptide(L)'
;MSSKSVKRLYIIDCCSLPDIMRLRICAPSLISLQLEDFEGLTPFLENMPLLQTTHVNLDDGCHDHCRSNRGVCDNFVCGCHTYPVKEGVLLNGLSNAAKLDLIALPKMFLYRWDLKWSPVFGKLKTLLLNKWFTAIDLVCILQHSPVLEMLTLRFDNTKNIVGATGAQETIKQPLTCACLKFVYIECEKVDKGVREILNMLGRFGILRDQISIKEDPRPDSDCKLPFLPILTCLI
;
A
#
# COMPACT_ATOMS: atom_id res chain seq x y z
N MET A 1 8.19 -14.41 -15.40
CA MET A 1 9.62 -14.41 -15.03
C MET A 1 9.84 -15.38 -13.87
N SER A 2 10.87 -16.22 -13.95
CA SER A 2 11.21 -17.17 -12.89
C SER A 2 12.73 -17.16 -12.65
N SER A 3 13.17 -17.02 -11.41
CA SER A 3 14.58 -17.10 -11.04
C SER A 3 14.76 -17.63 -9.62
N LYS A 4 15.66 -18.60 -9.45
CA LYS A 4 15.97 -19.20 -8.14
C LYS A 4 17.11 -18.51 -7.41
N SER A 5 17.83 -17.58 -8.04
CA SER A 5 19.03 -16.95 -7.49
C SER A 5 18.87 -15.45 -7.21
N VAL A 6 17.86 -14.81 -7.78
CA VAL A 6 17.63 -13.36 -7.60
C VAL A 6 17.28 -13.07 -6.15
N LYS A 7 18.07 -12.21 -5.53
CA LYS A 7 17.89 -11.75 -4.13
C LYS A 7 17.21 -10.38 -4.04
N ARG A 8 17.34 -9.56 -5.07
CA ARG A 8 16.75 -8.21 -5.13
C ARG A 8 16.15 -7.99 -6.50
N LEU A 9 14.94 -7.47 -6.53
CA LEU A 9 14.20 -7.17 -7.77
C LEU A 9 13.66 -5.76 -7.68
N TYR A 10 13.93 -4.99 -8.73
CA TYR A 10 13.50 -3.61 -8.90
C TYR A 10 12.76 -3.54 -10.22
N ILE A 11 11.50 -3.12 -10.18
CA ILE A 11 10.73 -2.71 -11.35
C ILE A 11 10.40 -1.25 -11.09
N ILE A 12 11.18 -0.38 -11.72
CA ILE A 12 11.25 1.08 -11.51
C ILE A 12 11.54 1.77 -12.85
N ASP A 13 11.60 3.10 -12.87
CA ASP A 13 12.04 3.91 -14.02
C ASP A 13 11.21 3.68 -15.29
N CYS A 14 9.89 3.87 -15.19
CA CYS A 14 8.91 3.69 -16.27
C CYS A 14 8.93 2.31 -16.95
N CYS A 15 9.24 1.24 -16.21
CA CYS A 15 9.20 -0.13 -16.76
C CYS A 15 7.80 -0.46 -17.32
N SER A 16 7.73 -0.89 -18.58
CA SER A 16 6.46 -1.32 -19.19
C SER A 16 6.13 -2.77 -18.86
N LEU A 17 4.99 -2.97 -18.21
CA LEU A 17 4.38 -4.26 -17.89
C LEU A 17 3.19 -4.53 -18.82
N PRO A 18 2.74 -5.79 -18.96
CA PRO A 18 1.64 -6.09 -19.86
C PRO A 18 0.27 -5.64 -19.31
N ASP A 19 -0.59 -5.11 -20.17
CA ASP A 19 -1.90 -4.55 -19.80
C ASP A 19 -3.06 -5.53 -19.92
N ILE A 20 -2.87 -6.62 -20.69
CA ILE A 20 -3.92 -7.59 -21.02
C ILE A 20 -3.84 -8.83 -20.11
N MET A 21 -2.66 -9.08 -19.53
CA MET A 21 -2.42 -10.22 -18.66
C MET A 21 -1.38 -9.85 -17.60
N ARG A 22 -1.49 -10.43 -16.41
CA ARG A 22 -0.52 -10.16 -15.34
C ARG A 22 0.77 -10.92 -15.60
N LEU A 23 1.89 -10.20 -15.58
CA LEU A 23 3.20 -10.80 -15.52
C LEU A 23 3.32 -11.62 -14.23
N ARG A 24 3.64 -12.91 -14.34
CA ARG A 24 3.84 -13.78 -13.19
C ARG A 24 5.30 -13.81 -12.77
N ILE A 25 5.59 -13.55 -11.49
CA ILE A 25 6.94 -13.52 -10.92
C ILE A 25 7.10 -14.63 -9.89
N CYS A 26 8.03 -15.54 -10.15
CA CYS A 26 8.45 -16.59 -9.22
C CYS A 26 9.92 -16.37 -8.84
N ALA A 27 10.16 -15.87 -7.63
CA ALA A 27 11.50 -15.60 -7.12
C ALA A 27 11.61 -16.05 -5.64
N PRO A 28 11.72 -17.36 -5.36
CA PRO A 28 11.65 -17.87 -3.98
C PRO A 28 12.81 -17.42 -3.10
N SER A 29 13.94 -17.03 -3.70
CA SER A 29 15.13 -16.53 -3.01
C SER A 29 15.16 -15.01 -2.83
N LEU A 30 14.06 -14.32 -3.18
CA LEU A 30 13.99 -12.87 -3.11
C LEU A 30 13.97 -12.41 -1.65
N ILE A 31 14.81 -11.41 -1.35
CA ILE A 31 14.95 -10.80 -0.02
C ILE A 31 14.38 -9.38 -0.04
N SER A 32 14.57 -8.64 -1.15
CA SER A 32 14.04 -7.29 -1.32
C SER A 32 13.31 -7.13 -2.64
N LEU A 33 12.17 -6.46 -2.59
CA LEU A 33 11.36 -6.10 -3.75
C LEU A 33 11.05 -4.60 -3.76
N GLN A 34 11.18 -3.97 -4.91
CA GLN A 34 10.72 -2.61 -5.15
C GLN A 34 9.92 -2.59 -6.45
N LEU A 35 8.67 -2.13 -6.37
CA LEU A 35 7.74 -1.96 -7.47
C LEU A 35 7.19 -0.53 -7.41
N GLU A 36 7.68 0.37 -8.25
CA GLU A 36 7.18 1.75 -8.34
C GLU A 36 7.41 2.27 -9.75
N ASP A 37 6.76 3.38 -10.14
CA ASP A 37 7.01 4.05 -11.42
C ASP A 37 7.04 3.07 -12.62
N PHE A 38 5.98 2.27 -12.75
CA PHE A 38 5.82 1.32 -13.85
C PHE A 38 4.52 1.60 -14.60
N GLU A 39 4.51 1.27 -15.89
CA GLU A 39 3.32 1.38 -16.73
C GLU A 39 2.70 -0.01 -16.90
N GLY A 40 1.42 -0.16 -16.54
CA GLY A 40 0.63 -1.36 -16.83
C GLY A 40 0.07 -2.09 -15.60
N LEU A 41 -0.20 -3.40 -15.73
CA LEU A 41 -0.77 -4.18 -14.62
C LEU A 41 0.29 -4.61 -13.61
N THR A 42 -0.05 -4.54 -12.32
CA THR A 42 0.81 -5.06 -11.26
C THR A 42 1.06 -6.56 -11.47
N PRO A 43 2.31 -7.03 -11.37
CA PRO A 43 2.64 -8.43 -11.51
C PRO A 43 1.94 -9.31 -10.47
N PHE A 44 1.60 -10.53 -10.87
CA PHE A 44 1.22 -11.57 -9.93
C PHE A 44 2.49 -12.10 -9.25
N LEU A 45 2.52 -12.06 -7.92
CA LEU A 45 3.65 -12.54 -7.12
C LEU A 45 3.33 -13.92 -6.53
N GLU A 46 4.15 -14.90 -6.85
CA GLU A 46 4.14 -16.17 -6.11
C GLU A 46 4.68 -15.99 -4.68
N ASN A 47 4.49 -17.00 -3.84
CA ASN A 47 5.00 -16.99 -2.47
C ASN A 47 6.53 -16.80 -2.44
N MET A 48 7.00 -15.75 -1.74
CA MET A 48 8.42 -15.43 -1.58
C MET A 48 8.85 -15.64 -0.12
N PRO A 49 9.27 -16.87 0.26
CA PRO A 49 9.47 -17.23 1.68
C PRO A 49 10.62 -16.49 2.37
N LEU A 50 11.61 -16.02 1.61
CA LEU A 50 12.78 -15.30 2.13
C LEU A 50 12.63 -13.77 2.10
N LEU A 51 11.47 -13.27 1.65
CA LEU A 51 11.24 -11.84 1.48
C LEU A 51 11.32 -11.14 2.85
N GLN A 52 12.09 -10.05 2.91
CA GLN A 52 12.33 -9.31 4.14
C GLN A 52 11.82 -7.88 4.03
N THR A 53 12.10 -7.20 2.92
CA THR A 53 11.74 -5.81 2.70
C THR A 53 10.99 -5.66 1.39
N THR A 54 9.93 -4.84 1.40
CA THR A 54 9.21 -4.51 0.18
C THR A 54 8.77 -3.06 0.16
N HIS A 55 8.89 -2.45 -1.00
CA HIS A 55 8.27 -1.19 -1.35
C HIS A 55 7.39 -1.37 -2.58
N VAL A 56 6.09 -1.08 -2.49
CA VAL A 56 5.19 -1.05 -3.64
C VAL A 56 4.46 0.28 -3.67
N ASN A 57 4.60 1.00 -4.78
CA ASN A 57 3.89 2.24 -5.06
C ASN A 57 3.05 2.07 -6.33
N LEU A 58 1.73 2.09 -6.18
CA LEU A 58 0.77 2.03 -7.29
C LEU A 58 0.32 3.45 -7.64
N ASP A 59 1.08 4.10 -8.52
CA ASP A 59 0.88 5.48 -8.98
C ASP A 59 0.13 5.54 -10.33
N ASP A 60 0.20 6.69 -11.03
CA ASP A 60 -0.61 6.92 -12.22
C ASP A 60 -0.34 5.95 -13.38
N GLY A 61 0.85 5.34 -13.46
CA GLY A 61 1.16 4.32 -14.46
C GLY A 61 0.53 2.95 -14.20
N CYS A 62 0.01 2.73 -12.99
CA CYS A 62 -0.63 1.47 -12.63
C CYS A 62 -2.07 1.37 -13.17
N HIS A 63 -2.34 0.31 -13.94
CA HIS A 63 -3.64 0.05 -14.55
C HIS A 63 -4.62 -0.72 -13.65
N ASP A 64 -4.27 -0.96 -12.39
CA ASP A 64 -5.13 -1.58 -11.37
C ASP A 64 -6.13 -0.60 -10.74
N HIS A 65 -6.81 0.17 -11.59
CA HIS A 65 -7.89 1.07 -11.23
C HIS A 65 -9.14 0.81 -12.06
N CYS A 66 -10.32 1.04 -11.48
CA CYS A 66 -11.59 0.82 -12.14
C CYS A 66 -12.62 1.81 -11.64
N ARG A 67 -13.33 2.50 -12.55
CA ARG A 67 -14.40 3.45 -12.18
C ARG A 67 -15.55 2.77 -11.42
N SER A 68 -15.90 1.54 -11.80
CA SER A 68 -16.99 0.81 -11.13
C SER A 68 -16.55 0.22 -9.79
N ASN A 69 -15.27 -0.16 -9.67
CA ASN A 69 -14.71 -0.88 -8.52
C ASN A 69 -15.54 -2.12 -8.09
N ARG A 70 -16.23 -2.77 -9.05
CA ARG A 70 -17.13 -3.91 -8.81
C ARG A 70 -16.66 -5.22 -9.44
N GLY A 71 -15.47 -5.27 -10.07
CA GLY A 71 -15.04 -6.45 -10.83
C GLY A 71 -15.71 -6.61 -12.19
N VAL A 72 -16.75 -5.83 -12.46
CA VAL A 72 -17.47 -5.80 -13.73
C VAL A 72 -17.57 -4.35 -14.17
N CYS A 73 -17.08 -4.05 -15.37
CA CYS A 73 -17.22 -2.74 -15.99
C CYS A 73 -17.27 -2.88 -17.51
N ASP A 74 -17.77 -1.86 -18.19
CA ASP A 74 -17.93 -1.87 -19.66
C ASP A 74 -16.61 -1.53 -20.39
N ASN A 75 -15.56 -1.15 -19.65
CA ASN A 75 -14.26 -0.88 -20.22
C ASN A 75 -13.46 -2.18 -20.38
N PHE A 76 -13.46 -2.73 -21.58
CA PHE A 76 -12.78 -3.98 -21.92
C PHE A 76 -11.26 -3.99 -21.65
N VAL A 77 -10.60 -2.84 -21.54
CA VAL A 77 -9.16 -2.71 -21.22
C VAL A 77 -8.92 -2.53 -19.72
N CYS A 78 -9.98 -2.51 -18.90
CA CYS A 78 -9.82 -2.27 -17.47
C CYS A 78 -9.14 -3.46 -16.77
N GLY A 79 -8.10 -3.17 -15.98
CA GLY A 79 -7.38 -4.17 -15.19
C GLY A 79 -8.23 -4.95 -14.19
N CYS A 80 -9.47 -4.53 -13.93
CA CYS A 80 -10.41 -5.34 -13.15
C CYS A 80 -10.75 -6.69 -13.80
N HIS A 81 -10.72 -6.76 -15.14
CA HIS A 81 -11.03 -7.99 -15.88
C HIS A 81 -9.91 -9.03 -15.80
N THR A 82 -8.68 -8.59 -15.52
CA THR A 82 -7.50 -9.44 -15.37
C THR A 82 -7.23 -9.82 -13.92
N TYR A 83 -8.09 -9.39 -12.99
CA TYR A 83 -7.98 -9.78 -11.59
C TYR A 83 -8.46 -11.24 -11.41
N PRO A 84 -7.66 -12.12 -10.79
CA PRO A 84 -8.00 -13.52 -10.60
C PRO A 84 -9.17 -13.71 -9.63
N VAL A 85 -10.01 -14.71 -9.91
CA VAL A 85 -11.20 -15.03 -9.10
C VAL A 85 -10.87 -15.90 -7.88
N LYS A 86 -9.67 -16.49 -7.80
CA LYS A 86 -9.33 -17.56 -6.83
C LYS A 86 -8.26 -17.21 -5.80
N GLU A 87 -7.56 -16.11 -5.96
CA GLU A 87 -6.46 -15.70 -5.07
C GLU A 87 -6.16 -14.21 -5.20
N GLY A 88 -5.43 -13.65 -4.24
CA GLY A 88 -4.88 -12.30 -4.34
C GLY A 88 -3.69 -12.25 -5.29
N VAL A 89 -3.46 -11.09 -5.91
CA VAL A 89 -2.42 -10.90 -6.93
C VAL A 89 -1.05 -10.65 -6.32
N LEU A 90 -1.00 -9.83 -5.28
CA LEU A 90 0.20 -9.18 -4.79
C LEU A 90 0.43 -9.52 -3.32
N LEU A 91 -0.51 -9.21 -2.43
CA LEU A 91 -0.29 -9.24 -0.97
C LEU A 91 0.07 -10.64 -0.44
N ASN A 92 -0.44 -11.71 -1.06
CA ASN A 92 -0.09 -13.08 -0.69
C ASN A 92 1.41 -13.36 -0.93
N GLY A 93 1.97 -12.91 -2.05
CA GLY A 93 3.40 -13.03 -2.34
C GLY A 93 4.28 -12.23 -1.37
N LEU A 94 3.73 -11.17 -0.77
CA LEU A 94 4.40 -10.28 0.16
C LEU A 94 4.30 -10.71 1.64
N SER A 95 3.47 -11.70 1.95
CA SER A 95 3.09 -12.10 3.32
C SER A 95 4.25 -12.44 4.27
N ASN A 96 5.42 -12.81 3.73
CA ASN A 96 6.61 -13.15 4.50
C ASN A 96 7.49 -11.95 4.89
N ALA A 97 7.24 -10.77 4.33
CA ALA A 97 8.06 -9.59 4.57
C ALA A 97 7.99 -9.12 6.03
N ALA A 98 9.14 -8.68 6.55
CA ALA A 98 9.25 -8.04 7.86
C ALA A 98 8.98 -6.53 7.78
N LYS A 99 9.22 -5.92 6.63
CA LYS A 99 8.91 -4.52 6.33
C LYS A 99 8.10 -4.41 5.04
N LEU A 100 6.93 -3.79 5.11
CA LEU A 100 6.09 -3.48 3.96
C LEU A 100 5.81 -1.98 3.88
N ASP A 101 6.16 -1.38 2.75
CA ASP A 101 5.70 -0.05 2.37
C ASP A 101 4.69 -0.22 1.23
N LEU A 102 3.40 0.05 1.51
CA LEU A 102 2.29 -0.11 0.56
C LEU A 102 1.67 1.27 0.27
N ILE A 103 2.14 1.88 -0.80
CA ILE A 103 1.70 3.18 -1.31
C ILE A 103 0.81 2.96 -2.53
N ALA A 104 -0.27 3.74 -2.62
CA ALA A 104 -1.09 3.78 -3.82
C ALA A 104 -1.86 5.09 -3.92
N LEU A 105 -2.30 5.41 -5.14
CA LEU A 105 -3.36 6.37 -5.33
C LEU A 105 -4.71 5.81 -4.83
N PRO A 106 -5.59 6.65 -4.24
CA PRO A 106 -6.91 6.23 -3.74
C PRO A 106 -7.82 5.52 -4.75
N LYS A 107 -7.58 5.73 -6.05
CA LYS A 107 -8.32 5.12 -7.17
C LYS A 107 -7.93 3.64 -7.41
N MET A 108 -6.80 3.19 -6.87
CA MET A 108 -6.31 1.83 -7.05
C MET A 108 -7.13 0.85 -6.20
N PHE A 109 -7.61 -0.23 -6.84
CA PHE A 109 -8.42 -1.22 -6.15
C PHE A 109 -7.60 -2.39 -5.59
N LEU A 110 -6.37 -2.59 -6.10
CA LEU A 110 -5.61 -3.84 -5.94
C LEU A 110 -5.47 -4.28 -4.48
N TYR A 111 -4.93 -3.41 -3.62
CA TYR A 111 -4.74 -3.75 -2.21
C TYR A 111 -6.05 -4.10 -1.51
N ARG A 112 -7.11 -3.32 -1.73
CA ARG A 112 -8.43 -3.57 -1.12
C ARG A 112 -9.01 -4.91 -1.57
N TRP A 113 -8.78 -5.30 -2.81
CA TRP A 113 -9.27 -6.59 -3.32
C TRP A 113 -8.42 -7.74 -2.80
N ASP A 114 -7.11 -7.58 -2.74
CA ASP A 114 -6.22 -8.56 -2.14
C ASP A 114 -6.50 -8.79 -0.65
N LEU A 115 -6.89 -7.76 0.09
CA LEU A 115 -7.29 -7.90 1.50
C LEU A 115 -8.53 -8.77 1.70
N LYS A 116 -9.41 -8.92 0.69
CA LYS A 116 -10.56 -9.84 0.76
C LYS A 116 -10.13 -11.31 0.81
N TRP A 117 -8.91 -11.61 0.38
CA TRP A 117 -8.30 -12.93 0.47
C TRP A 117 -7.62 -13.19 1.81
N SER A 118 -7.74 -12.26 2.76
CA SER A 118 -7.27 -12.42 4.12
C SER A 118 -5.79 -12.84 4.23
N PRO A 119 -4.85 -12.13 3.59
CA PRO A 119 -3.42 -12.44 3.72
C PRO A 119 -2.98 -12.32 5.18
N VAL A 120 -2.15 -13.26 5.64
CA VAL A 120 -1.59 -13.25 7.01
C VAL A 120 -0.14 -12.77 6.98
N PHE A 121 0.13 -11.66 7.67
CA PHE A 121 1.44 -11.02 7.72
C PHE A 121 2.19 -11.42 9.00
N GLY A 122 2.49 -12.71 9.15
CA GLY A 122 3.00 -13.29 10.40
C GLY A 122 4.40 -12.83 10.84
N LYS A 123 5.16 -12.18 9.94
CA LYS A 123 6.53 -11.67 10.21
C LYS A 123 6.62 -10.15 10.18
N LEU A 124 5.53 -9.45 9.85
CA LEU A 124 5.53 -8.03 9.60
C LEU A 124 5.77 -7.25 10.89
N LYS A 125 6.87 -6.50 10.95
CA LYS A 125 7.28 -5.64 12.07
C LYS A 125 7.05 -4.16 11.78
N THR A 126 7.18 -3.75 10.52
CA THR A 126 7.03 -2.36 10.11
C THR A 126 6.13 -2.26 8.89
N LEU A 127 5.12 -1.39 8.99
CA LEU A 127 4.14 -1.15 7.93
C LEU A 127 4.04 0.34 7.65
N LEU A 128 4.15 0.73 6.39
CA LEU A 128 3.87 2.08 5.93
C LEU A 128 2.70 2.06 4.94
N LEU A 129 1.69 2.87 5.21
CA LEU A 129 0.53 3.09 4.34
C LEU A 129 0.35 4.57 4.02
N ASN A 130 -0.27 4.89 2.88
CA ASN A 130 -0.81 6.22 2.62
C ASN A 130 -2.34 6.21 2.49
N LYS A 131 -2.91 7.28 1.95
CA LYS A 131 -4.36 7.56 1.83
C LYS A 131 -5.23 6.59 1.01
N TRP A 132 -4.76 5.41 0.57
CA TRP A 132 -5.58 4.47 -0.19
C TRP A 132 -6.54 3.63 0.67
N PHE A 133 -6.26 3.43 1.96
CA PHE A 133 -7.05 2.53 2.81
C PHE A 133 -8.30 3.19 3.40
N THR A 134 -9.29 2.37 3.73
CA THR A 134 -10.44 2.71 4.59
C THR A 134 -10.21 2.19 6.02
N ALA A 135 -11.08 2.55 6.96
CA ALA A 135 -11.00 2.02 8.33
C ALA A 135 -11.05 0.47 8.37
N ILE A 136 -11.85 -0.15 7.49
CA ILE A 136 -11.97 -1.62 7.40
C ILE A 136 -10.67 -2.22 6.88
N ASP A 137 -10.08 -1.62 5.85
CA ASP A 137 -8.81 -2.09 5.28
C ASP A 137 -7.69 -2.06 6.32
N LEU A 138 -7.59 -0.97 7.10
CA LEU A 138 -6.59 -0.85 8.16
C LEU A 138 -6.79 -1.91 9.25
N VAL A 139 -8.04 -2.12 9.70
CA VAL A 139 -8.34 -3.17 10.70
C VAL A 139 -7.94 -4.54 10.19
N CYS A 140 -8.29 -4.86 8.93
CA CYS A 140 -7.95 -6.14 8.32
C CYS A 140 -6.43 -6.37 8.36
N ILE A 141 -5.63 -5.38 7.96
CA ILE A 141 -4.16 -5.49 8.00
C ILE A 141 -3.67 -5.66 9.44
N LEU A 142 -4.14 -4.85 10.38
CA LEU A 142 -3.70 -4.90 11.78
C LEU A 142 -4.07 -6.22 12.47
N GLN A 143 -5.26 -6.76 12.19
CA GLN A 143 -5.69 -8.05 12.73
C GLN A 143 -4.82 -9.21 12.23
N HIS A 144 -4.32 -9.09 11.00
CA HIS A 144 -3.51 -10.12 10.34
C HIS A 144 -2.01 -9.93 10.52
N SER A 145 -1.59 -8.97 11.35
CA SER A 145 -0.20 -8.62 11.60
C SER A 145 0.14 -8.71 13.11
N PRO A 146 0.14 -9.92 13.71
CA PRO A 146 0.21 -10.10 15.17
C PRO A 146 1.51 -9.58 15.81
N VAL A 147 2.59 -9.46 15.03
CA VAL A 147 3.92 -9.04 15.50
C VAL A 147 4.32 -7.63 15.03
N LEU A 148 3.37 -6.86 14.50
CA LEU A 148 3.63 -5.49 14.02
C LEU A 148 4.04 -4.60 15.17
N GLU A 149 5.20 -3.94 15.03
CA GLU A 149 5.79 -3.08 16.07
C GLU A 149 5.62 -1.59 15.74
N MET A 150 5.62 -1.25 14.44
CA MET A 150 5.59 0.13 13.95
C MET A 150 4.63 0.29 12.77
N LEU A 151 3.70 1.23 12.89
CA LEU A 151 2.80 1.67 11.83
C LEU A 151 3.11 3.11 11.45
N THR A 152 3.33 3.38 10.17
CA THR A 152 3.46 4.74 9.63
C THR A 152 2.32 5.02 8.65
N LEU A 153 1.60 6.12 8.89
CA LEU A 153 0.50 6.58 8.06
C LEU A 153 0.85 7.93 7.44
N ARG A 154 0.97 7.98 6.11
CA ARG A 154 1.36 9.19 5.37
C ARG A 154 0.16 9.83 4.63
N PHE A 155 -0.09 11.11 4.90
CA PHE A 155 -1.20 11.88 4.35
C PHE A 155 -0.72 13.20 3.76
N ASP A 156 -0.61 13.23 2.45
CA ASP A 156 -0.41 14.44 1.67
C ASP A 156 -1.74 15.19 1.42
N ASN A 157 -2.90 14.53 1.57
CA ASN A 157 -4.23 15.10 1.87
C ASN A 157 -5.19 14.01 2.37
N THR A 158 -6.27 14.37 3.07
CA THR A 158 -7.21 13.38 3.67
C THR A 158 -8.60 13.31 3.03
N LYS A 159 -8.81 13.98 1.88
CA LYS A 159 -10.14 14.11 1.24
C LYS A 159 -10.85 12.77 0.99
N ASN A 160 -10.10 11.69 0.74
CA ASN A 160 -10.65 10.37 0.42
C ASN A 160 -11.05 9.54 1.66
N ILE A 161 -10.60 9.92 2.85
CA ILE A 161 -10.86 9.19 4.10
C ILE A 161 -12.25 9.54 4.64
N VAL A 162 -12.65 10.81 4.51
CA VAL A 162 -13.91 11.38 5.04
C VAL A 162 -15.16 10.92 4.24
N GLY A 163 -14.99 10.32 3.06
CA GLY A 163 -16.10 9.90 2.19
C GLY A 163 -16.60 8.46 2.41
N ALA A 164 -15.88 7.64 3.19
CA ALA A 164 -16.19 6.22 3.37
C ALA A 164 -17.03 5.91 4.62
N THR A 165 -17.56 6.93 5.31
CA THR A 165 -18.27 6.83 6.60
C THR A 165 -19.73 6.35 6.48
N GLY A 166 -20.11 5.74 5.35
CA GLY A 166 -21.48 5.30 5.06
C GLY A 166 -21.87 3.90 5.55
N ALA A 167 -20.92 3.09 6.00
CA ALA A 167 -21.20 1.77 6.56
C ALA A 167 -20.51 1.66 7.93
N GLN A 168 -21.20 2.10 8.99
CA GLN A 168 -20.87 1.65 10.34
C GLN A 168 -21.31 0.20 10.49
N GLU A 169 -20.58 -0.73 9.88
CA GLU A 169 -20.59 -2.10 10.34
C GLU A 169 -19.74 -2.17 11.60
N THR A 170 -20.38 -2.58 12.70
CA THR A 170 -19.78 -2.66 14.02
C THR A 170 -18.57 -3.59 14.02
N ILE A 171 -17.37 -3.02 13.91
CA ILE A 171 -16.11 -3.71 14.21
C ILE A 171 -16.12 -3.98 15.72
N LYS A 172 -16.67 -5.14 16.12
CA LYS A 172 -16.81 -5.57 17.52
C LYS A 172 -15.59 -6.32 18.05
N GLN A 173 -14.59 -6.58 17.22
CA GLN A 173 -13.45 -7.40 17.61
C GLN A 173 -12.28 -6.49 18.04
N PRO A 174 -11.69 -6.73 19.23
CA PRO A 174 -10.47 -6.05 19.64
C PRO A 174 -9.33 -6.38 18.66
N LEU A 175 -8.40 -5.44 18.47
CA LEU A 175 -7.20 -5.72 17.68
C LEU A 175 -6.37 -6.82 18.32
N THR A 176 -5.82 -7.70 17.49
CA THR A 176 -4.82 -8.71 17.87
C THR A 176 -3.38 -8.17 17.85
N CYS A 177 -3.19 -6.89 17.52
CA CYS A 177 -1.90 -6.24 17.33
C CYS A 177 -1.26 -5.83 18.68
N ALA A 178 -1.08 -6.81 19.57
CA ALA A 178 -0.54 -6.59 20.92
C ALA A 178 0.89 -6.06 20.93
N CYS A 179 1.64 -6.22 19.84
CA CYS A 179 3.02 -5.78 19.72
C CYS A 179 3.20 -4.35 19.20
N LEU A 180 2.12 -3.65 18.79
CA LEU A 180 2.23 -2.32 18.22
C LEU A 180 2.70 -1.33 19.28
N LYS A 181 3.89 -0.76 19.07
CA LYS A 181 4.52 0.18 20.02
C LYS A 181 4.40 1.61 19.53
N PHE A 182 4.55 1.83 18.24
CA PHE A 182 4.65 3.16 17.64
C PHE A 182 3.72 3.31 16.45
N VAL A 183 2.97 4.41 16.45
CA VAL A 183 2.17 4.88 15.32
C VAL A 183 2.65 6.26 14.93
N TYR A 184 3.24 6.38 13.74
CA TYR A 184 3.64 7.65 13.16
C TYR A 184 2.59 8.13 12.18
N ILE A 185 2.15 9.37 12.34
CA ILE A 185 1.27 10.05 11.38
C ILE A 185 2.07 11.18 10.75
N GLU A 186 2.36 11.06 9.47
CA GLU A 186 3.00 12.10 8.67
C GLU A 186 1.90 12.81 7.88
N CYS A 187 1.71 14.11 8.08
CA CYS A 187 0.69 14.87 7.34
C CYS A 187 1.11 16.31 7.04
N GLU A 188 0.50 16.95 6.04
CA GLU A 188 0.73 18.38 5.79
C GLU A 188 0.19 19.25 6.94
N LYS A 189 -1.00 18.90 7.43
CA LYS A 189 -1.64 19.52 8.60
C LYS A 189 -2.65 18.58 9.26
N VAL A 190 -2.91 18.77 10.54
CA VAL A 190 -3.97 18.03 11.27
C VAL A 190 -5.37 18.54 10.88
N ASP A 191 -5.94 17.93 9.85
CA ASP A 191 -7.28 18.21 9.35
C ASP A 191 -8.36 17.25 9.92
N LYS A 192 -9.59 17.34 9.41
CA LYS A 192 -10.71 16.50 9.85
C LYS A 192 -10.43 15.02 9.64
N GLY A 193 -9.80 14.63 8.54
CA GLY A 193 -9.53 13.22 8.22
C GLY A 193 -8.48 12.62 9.16
N VAL A 194 -7.44 13.38 9.51
CA VAL A 194 -6.46 12.95 10.52
C VAL A 194 -7.15 12.71 11.87
N ARG A 195 -8.07 13.58 12.28
CA ARG A 195 -8.84 13.41 13.53
C ARG A 195 -9.73 12.18 13.51
N GLU A 196 -10.34 11.86 12.38
CA GLU A 196 -11.15 10.64 12.21
C GLU A 196 -10.29 9.37 12.37
N ILE A 197 -9.06 9.38 11.83
CA ILE A 197 -8.10 8.29 12.00
C ILE A 197 -7.69 8.15 13.47
N LEU A 198 -7.35 9.24 14.15
CA LEU A 198 -7.00 9.21 15.58
C LEU A 198 -8.13 8.62 16.43
N ASN A 199 -9.37 9.02 16.18
CA ASN A 199 -10.54 8.47 16.87
C ASN A 199 -10.71 6.97 16.59
N MET A 200 -10.47 6.54 15.36
CA MET A 200 -10.53 5.14 14.96
C MET A 200 -9.42 4.31 15.63
N LEU A 201 -8.18 4.79 15.65
CA LEU A 201 -7.07 4.13 16.35
C LEU A 201 -7.36 4.01 17.86
N GLY A 202 -7.92 5.05 18.48
CA GLY A 202 -8.33 5.02 19.88
C GLY A 202 -9.41 3.99 20.18
N ARG A 203 -10.41 3.83 19.29
CA ARG A 203 -11.44 2.78 19.38
C ARG A 203 -10.84 1.37 19.30
N PHE A 204 -9.69 1.24 18.67
CA PHE A 204 -8.96 -0.01 18.54
C PHE A 204 -7.97 -0.28 19.69
N GLY A 205 -7.95 0.58 20.70
CA GLY A 205 -7.10 0.42 21.88
C GLY A 205 -5.68 0.94 21.73
N ILE A 206 -5.38 1.67 20.65
CA ILE A 206 -4.09 2.33 20.47
C ILE A 206 -4.09 3.60 21.34
N LEU A 207 -3.17 3.66 22.29
CA LEU A 207 -3.07 4.74 23.26
C LEU A 207 -2.43 5.98 22.62
N ARG A 208 -2.82 7.15 23.11
CA ARG A 208 -2.31 8.44 22.58
C ARG A 208 -0.79 8.56 22.68
N ASP A 209 -0.18 8.00 23.74
CA ASP A 209 1.27 8.04 23.97
C ASP A 209 2.05 7.18 22.97
N GLN A 210 1.37 6.25 22.27
CA GLN A 210 1.96 5.46 21.18
C GLN A 210 1.96 6.22 19.85
N ILE A 211 1.24 7.35 19.76
CA ILE A 211 1.02 8.09 18.52
C ILE A 211 1.91 9.33 18.48
N SER A 212 2.73 9.45 17.44
CA SER A 212 3.51 10.64 17.12
C SER A 212 3.05 11.25 15.81
N ILE A 213 2.76 12.55 15.80
CA ILE A 213 2.33 13.28 14.60
C ILE A 213 3.47 14.19 14.16
N LYS A 214 3.86 14.08 12.89
CA LYS A 214 4.80 14.97 12.22
C LYS A 214 4.06 15.77 11.16
N GLU A 215 3.95 17.08 11.37
CA GLU A 215 3.46 18.00 10.36
C GLU A 215 4.62 18.43 9.44
N ASP A 216 4.44 18.29 8.13
CA ASP A 216 5.39 18.71 7.11
C ASP A 216 4.65 19.58 6.07
N PRO A 217 4.46 20.88 6.36
CA PRO A 217 3.70 21.77 5.50
C PRO A 217 4.40 21.92 4.15
N ARG A 218 3.66 21.71 3.05
CA ARG A 218 4.21 21.97 1.72
C ARG A 218 4.62 23.45 1.64
N PRO A 219 5.81 23.77 1.08
CA PRO A 219 6.12 25.16 0.77
C PRO A 219 5.06 25.70 -0.19
N ASP A 220 4.54 26.89 0.07
CA ASP A 220 3.61 27.58 -0.82
C ASP A 220 4.17 27.55 -2.25
N SER A 221 3.40 26.99 -3.18
CA SER A 221 3.79 26.80 -4.57
C SER A 221 3.89 28.09 -5.39
N ASP A 222 4.06 29.25 -4.75
CA ASP A 222 4.25 30.55 -5.41
C ASP A 222 5.72 30.94 -5.65
N CYS A 223 6.68 30.10 -5.27
CA CYS A 223 8.08 30.29 -5.68
C CYS A 223 8.40 29.48 -6.94
N LYS A 224 8.06 30.03 -8.11
CA LYS A 224 8.67 29.60 -9.38
C LYS A 224 10.18 29.90 -9.33
N LEU A 225 11.00 28.92 -8.94
CA LEU A 225 12.42 28.94 -9.24
C LEU A 225 12.63 28.38 -10.65
N PRO A 226 13.39 29.06 -11.53
CA PRO A 226 13.61 28.57 -12.88
C PRO A 226 14.46 27.30 -12.84
N PHE A 227 14.00 26.27 -13.55
CA PHE A 227 14.77 25.06 -13.84
C PHE A 227 16.09 25.45 -14.53
N LEU A 228 17.21 25.20 -13.86
CA LEU A 228 18.52 25.08 -14.51
C LEU A 228 18.78 23.58 -14.70
N PRO A 229 18.99 23.10 -15.95
CA PRO A 229 19.33 21.71 -16.17
C PRO A 229 20.78 21.49 -15.74
N ILE A 230 20.99 20.66 -14.71
CA ILE A 230 22.33 20.15 -14.39
C ILE A 230 22.56 18.91 -15.25
N LEU A 231 23.36 19.09 -16.30
CA LEU A 231 24.14 18.02 -16.90
C LEU A 231 25.02 17.36 -15.83
N THR A 232 25.12 16.02 -15.85
CA THR A 232 26.34 15.26 -15.49
C THR A 232 26.10 13.81 -15.92
N CYS A 233 26.62 13.42 -17.07
CA CYS A 233 27.94 12.81 -17.31
C CYS A 233 28.04 11.33 -16.89
N LEU A 234 28.15 10.49 -17.92
CA LEU A 234 28.73 9.14 -17.95
C LEU A 234 29.88 8.96 -16.95
N ILE A 235 29.87 7.84 -16.22
CA ILE A 235 30.82 6.71 -16.38
C ILE A 235 30.06 5.41 -16.09
#